data_AF-A0A3E4XDU4-F1
#
_entry.id   AF-A0A3E4XDU4-F1
#
_cell.length_a   1.000
_cell.length_b   1.000
_cell.length_c   1.000
_cell.angle_alpha   90.00
_cell.angle_beta   90.00
_cell.angle_gamma   90.00
#
_symmetry.space_group_name_H-M   'P 1'
#
loop_
_entity.id
_entity.type
_entity.pdbx_description
1 polymer ?
#
loop_
_entity_poly.entity_id
_entity_poly.type
_entity_poly.pdbx_seq_one_letter_code
_entity_poly.pdbx_strand_id
1 'polypeptide(L)'
;MIKLKTFGGFMAGNAITSVQEGTWRSEKLEKLFVYLAMNRNRGVCIEDISEAIWQLDEDTGNPVGALKNLAYRLRKALRDASFDEECIVSVRGGLYKWNNDVEVTVDVEEFDGYINEAELAFCRSKETAIECYEKAIALYNGDFLPHRTDTHWFMTLNAFYHSRYVNTVKALAKLYIDTGRYEKLEQLCTRAIVYERSDEQIYSYLIVARMRTKKVQMAFDTYETAKTIMDNELGVRKTVMLNKVYEELLSVTKGVSSYNIDEVKEDINEESMEGVFMCGYPVFKEIYHLEVRKSARSNVPESLVLITVAPMFNTSSDKENSQTKDSMVTLDRALRKCLRVGDVAAKYSDSQYIVLLSKCSCDTASDVMKRIVDRFNHTCDTHCNMTIHFDIEPVSCHSSFVSDK
;
A
#
# COMPACT_ATOMS: atom_id res chain seq x y z
N MET A 1 9.66 -41.48 0.23
CA MET A 1 9.38 -40.11 0.70
C MET A 1 8.40 -39.40 -0.25
N ILE A 2 7.30 -38.93 0.29
CA ILE A 2 6.31 -38.08 -0.38
C ILE A 2 6.61 -36.61 -0.07
N LYS A 3 6.52 -35.76 -1.07
CA LYS A 3 6.57 -34.29 -0.91
C LYS A 3 5.20 -33.72 -1.17
N LEU A 4 4.63 -33.08 -0.16
CA LEU A 4 3.36 -32.36 -0.24
C LEU A 4 3.65 -30.85 -0.28
N LYS A 5 3.27 -30.21 -1.38
CA LYS A 5 3.23 -28.76 -1.49
C LYS A 5 1.81 -28.26 -1.27
N THR A 6 1.71 -27.21 -0.47
CA THR A 6 0.48 -26.56 -0.07
C THR A 6 0.53 -25.04 -0.29
N PHE A 7 1.72 -24.44 -0.38
CA PHE A 7 1.87 -23.05 -0.79
C PHE A 7 1.66 -22.88 -2.30
N GLY A 8 0.71 -22.02 -2.67
CA GLY A 8 0.37 -21.72 -4.06
C GLY A 8 -0.51 -22.76 -4.76
N GLY A 9 -0.87 -23.86 -4.09
CA GLY A 9 -1.73 -24.91 -4.65
C GLY A 9 -1.40 -26.29 -4.10
N PHE A 10 -2.29 -27.26 -4.39
CA PHE A 10 -2.07 -28.65 -4.01
C PHE A 10 -1.14 -29.36 -4.99
N MET A 11 -0.09 -29.99 -4.46
CA MET A 11 0.71 -30.95 -5.21
C MET A 11 1.27 -32.03 -4.29
N ALA A 12 1.07 -33.29 -4.63
CA ALA A 12 1.69 -34.42 -3.95
C ALA A 12 2.55 -35.20 -4.93
N GLY A 13 3.80 -35.49 -4.59
CA GLY A 13 4.69 -36.24 -5.47
C GLY A 13 5.74 -37.07 -4.75
N ASN A 14 6.37 -37.97 -5.49
CA ASN A 14 7.54 -38.73 -5.06
C ASN A 14 8.58 -38.72 -6.21
N ALA A 15 9.57 -39.61 -6.19
CA ALA A 15 10.60 -39.66 -7.23
C ALA A 15 10.09 -40.07 -8.63
N ILE A 16 8.90 -40.68 -8.71
CA ILE A 16 8.38 -41.35 -9.91
C ILE A 16 7.11 -40.66 -10.44
N THR A 17 6.33 -40.01 -9.57
CA THR A 17 5.02 -39.46 -9.90
C THR A 17 4.79 -38.08 -9.26
N SER A 18 3.88 -37.31 -9.87
CA SER A 18 3.41 -36.04 -9.34
C SER A 18 1.93 -35.88 -9.67
N VAL A 19 1.14 -35.65 -8.61
CA VAL A 19 -0.29 -35.38 -8.66
C VAL A 19 -0.49 -33.90 -8.38
N GLN A 20 -1.04 -33.20 -9.36
CA GLN A 20 -1.41 -31.79 -9.26
C GLN A 20 -2.86 -31.64 -8.79
N GLU A 21 -3.21 -30.45 -8.34
CA GLU A 21 -4.59 -30.07 -8.02
C GLU A 21 -5.59 -30.47 -9.11
N GLY A 22 -6.72 -31.06 -8.70
CA GLY A 22 -7.80 -31.49 -9.59
C GLY A 22 -7.58 -32.85 -10.25
N THR A 23 -6.39 -33.44 -10.17
CA THR A 23 -6.07 -34.75 -10.78
C THR A 23 -7.01 -35.85 -10.27
N TRP A 24 -7.34 -35.85 -8.98
CA TRP A 24 -8.26 -36.83 -8.38
C TRP A 24 -9.73 -36.53 -8.65
N ARG A 25 -10.06 -35.42 -9.32
CA ARG A 25 -11.42 -34.97 -9.67
C ARG A 25 -12.38 -34.98 -8.47
N SER A 26 -11.85 -34.79 -7.27
CA SER A 26 -12.59 -34.81 -6.02
C SER A 26 -11.83 -34.05 -4.96
N GLU A 27 -12.32 -32.85 -4.64
CA GLU A 27 -11.72 -31.99 -3.62
C GLU A 27 -11.68 -32.68 -2.25
N LYS A 28 -12.71 -33.46 -1.91
CA LYS A 28 -12.78 -34.22 -0.65
C LYS A 28 -11.62 -35.22 -0.49
N LEU A 29 -11.12 -35.80 -1.59
CA LEU A 29 -9.94 -36.68 -1.54
C LEU A 29 -8.67 -35.91 -1.21
N GLU A 30 -8.48 -34.75 -1.84
CA GLU A 30 -7.34 -33.87 -1.57
C GLU A 30 -7.38 -33.35 -0.14
N LYS A 31 -8.55 -32.89 0.33
CA LYS A 31 -8.74 -32.45 1.71
C LYS A 31 -8.40 -33.55 2.71
N LEU A 32 -8.88 -34.78 2.49
CA LEU A 32 -8.58 -35.91 3.37
C LEU A 32 -7.09 -36.22 3.40
N PHE A 33 -6.43 -36.17 2.24
CA PHE A 33 -4.98 -36.39 2.14
C PHE A 33 -4.19 -35.33 2.91
N VAL A 34 -4.46 -34.05 2.66
CA VAL A 34 -3.79 -32.93 3.35
C VAL A 34 -4.05 -33.00 4.85
N TYR A 35 -5.31 -33.18 5.25
CA TYR A 35 -5.68 -33.22 6.67
C TYR A 35 -4.95 -34.32 7.43
N LEU A 36 -4.84 -35.53 6.86
CA LEU A 36 -4.10 -36.64 7.49
C LEU A 36 -2.59 -36.43 7.47
N ALA A 37 -2.02 -35.85 6.41
CA ALA A 37 -0.60 -35.51 6.35
C ALA A 37 -0.20 -34.46 7.41
N MET A 38 -1.01 -33.41 7.55
CA MET A 38 -0.85 -32.37 8.58
C MET A 38 -1.03 -32.90 10.00
N ASN A 39 -1.80 -33.98 10.18
CA ASN A 39 -2.03 -34.62 11.49
C ASN A 39 -1.24 -35.93 11.66
N ARG A 40 -0.20 -36.20 10.85
CA ARG A 40 0.46 -37.53 10.77
C ARG A 40 0.97 -38.09 12.09
N ASN A 41 1.30 -37.23 13.04
CA ASN A 41 1.85 -37.63 14.33
C ASN A 41 0.79 -38.14 15.32
N ARG A 42 -0.50 -38.09 15.00
CA ARG A 42 -1.60 -38.59 15.84
C ARG A 42 -2.65 -39.34 15.03
N GLY A 43 -3.37 -40.25 15.69
CA GLY A 43 -4.60 -40.81 15.12
C GLY A 43 -5.73 -39.79 15.26
N VAL A 44 -6.56 -39.66 14.22
CA VAL A 44 -7.72 -38.77 14.21
C VAL A 44 -9.00 -39.59 14.14
N CYS A 45 -10.02 -39.22 14.91
CA CYS A 45 -11.31 -39.90 14.90
C CYS A 45 -12.15 -39.55 13.67
N ILE A 46 -13.22 -40.30 13.46
CA ILE A 46 -14.12 -40.12 12.32
C ILE A 46 -14.82 -38.77 12.41
N GLU A 47 -15.20 -38.36 13.61
CA GLU A 47 -15.93 -37.14 13.90
C GLU A 47 -15.11 -35.91 13.46
N ASP A 48 -13.86 -35.81 13.91
CA ASP A 48 -12.94 -34.72 13.56
C ASP A 48 -12.68 -34.65 12.04
N ILE A 49 -12.49 -35.81 11.39
CA ILE A 49 -12.29 -35.86 9.93
C ILE A 49 -13.58 -35.48 9.21
N SER A 50 -14.72 -35.94 9.71
CA SER A 50 -16.01 -35.62 9.13
C SER A 50 -16.23 -34.11 9.14
N GLU A 51 -16.02 -33.45 10.27
CA GLU A 51 -16.12 -31.99 10.41
C GLU A 51 -15.11 -31.25 9.51
N ALA A 52 -13.88 -31.74 9.40
CA ALA A 52 -12.83 -31.10 8.61
C ALA A 52 -13.06 -31.20 7.09
N ILE A 53 -13.79 -32.21 6.61
CA ILE A 53 -13.99 -32.50 5.19
C ILE A 53 -15.40 -32.08 4.72
N TRP A 54 -16.41 -32.36 5.53
CA TRP A 54 -17.81 -32.02 5.32
C TRP A 54 -18.19 -31.00 6.40
N GLN A 55 -18.43 -29.75 6.02
CA GLN A 55 -18.90 -28.74 6.96
C GLN A 55 -20.23 -29.19 7.61
N LEU A 56 -20.52 -28.69 8.80
CA LEU A 56 -21.69 -29.06 9.62
C LEU A 56 -23.04 -29.03 8.86
N ASP A 57 -23.13 -28.26 7.76
CA ASP A 57 -24.36 -28.09 6.97
C ASP A 57 -24.57 -29.18 5.88
N GLU A 58 -23.58 -30.03 5.58
CA GLU A 58 -23.76 -31.19 4.71
C GLU A 58 -24.22 -32.41 5.51
N ASP A 59 -25.54 -32.62 5.62
CA ASP A 59 -26.10 -33.78 6.30
C ASP A 59 -25.78 -35.07 5.52
N THR A 60 -24.75 -35.79 5.97
CA THR A 60 -24.28 -37.01 5.30
C THR A 60 -25.07 -38.26 5.68
N GLY A 61 -25.99 -38.19 6.65
CA GLY A 61 -26.86 -39.29 7.15
C GLY A 61 -26.12 -40.51 7.74
N ASN A 62 -24.89 -40.79 7.29
CA ASN A 62 -23.98 -41.85 7.73
C ASN A 62 -22.51 -41.42 7.50
N PRO A 63 -21.95 -40.55 8.35
CA PRO A 63 -20.59 -40.02 8.22
C PRO A 63 -19.52 -41.12 8.22
N VAL A 64 -19.72 -42.18 9.00
CA VAL A 64 -18.81 -43.34 9.07
C VAL A 64 -18.71 -44.06 7.72
N GLY A 65 -19.85 -44.32 7.08
CA GLY A 65 -19.90 -44.95 5.75
C GLY A 65 -19.27 -44.06 4.67
N ALA A 66 -19.58 -42.77 4.70
CA ALA A 66 -19.02 -41.78 3.78
C ALA A 66 -17.48 -41.70 3.89
N LEU A 67 -16.94 -41.63 5.12
CA LEU A 67 -15.50 -41.57 5.33
C LEU A 67 -14.81 -42.88 4.93
N LYS A 68 -15.38 -44.05 5.24
CA LYS A 68 -14.82 -45.33 4.79
C LYS A 68 -14.71 -45.40 3.27
N ASN A 69 -15.75 -44.94 2.56
CA ASN A 69 -15.74 -44.88 1.10
C ASN A 69 -14.70 -43.86 0.59
N LEU A 70 -14.63 -42.67 1.20
CA LEU A 70 -13.66 -41.65 0.81
C LEU A 70 -12.21 -42.13 1.02
N ALA A 71 -11.91 -42.77 2.15
CA ALA A 71 -10.60 -43.34 2.43
C ALA A 71 -10.25 -44.48 1.47
N TYR A 72 -11.21 -45.35 1.14
CA TYR A 72 -11.01 -46.38 0.11
C TYR A 72 -10.69 -45.78 -1.27
N ARG A 73 -11.44 -44.75 -1.69
CA ARG A 73 -11.20 -44.02 -2.94
C ARG A 73 -9.84 -43.33 -2.94
N LEU A 74 -9.42 -42.74 -1.82
CA LEU A 74 -8.11 -42.10 -1.69
C LEU A 74 -6.98 -43.13 -1.82
N ARG A 75 -7.08 -44.28 -1.14
CA ARG A 75 -6.11 -45.38 -1.30
C ARG A 75 -6.03 -45.86 -2.75
N LYS A 76 -7.16 -45.97 -3.43
CA LYS A 76 -7.19 -46.33 -4.86
C LYS A 76 -6.50 -45.26 -5.70
N ALA A 77 -6.83 -43.98 -5.51
CA ALA A 77 -6.24 -42.88 -6.25
C ALA A 77 -4.71 -42.77 -6.06
N LEU A 78 -4.22 -43.04 -4.84
CA LEU A 78 -2.79 -43.10 -4.55
C LEU A 78 -2.11 -44.27 -5.25
N ARG A 79 -2.71 -45.47 -5.24
CA ARG A 79 -2.17 -46.62 -5.98
C ARG A 79 -2.16 -46.40 -7.49
N ASP A 80 -3.26 -45.87 -8.04
CA ASP A 80 -3.39 -45.57 -9.47
C ASP A 80 -2.36 -44.52 -9.93
N ALA A 81 -1.91 -43.66 -9.01
CA ALA A 81 -0.86 -42.66 -9.23
C ALA A 81 0.56 -43.17 -8.92
N SER A 82 0.77 -44.46 -8.63
CA SER A 82 2.08 -45.07 -8.32
C SER A 82 2.72 -44.56 -7.02
N PHE A 83 1.92 -44.33 -5.98
CA PHE A 83 2.45 -44.24 -4.61
C PHE A 83 2.57 -45.66 -4.05
N ASP A 84 3.81 -46.10 -3.78
CA ASP A 84 4.18 -47.49 -3.47
C ASP A 84 3.66 -48.03 -2.13
N GLU A 85 3.12 -47.17 -1.25
CA GLU A 85 2.77 -47.53 0.13
C GLU A 85 1.37 -47.05 0.50
N GLU A 86 0.70 -47.79 1.39
CA GLU A 86 -0.55 -47.32 2.00
C GLU A 86 -0.25 -46.10 2.88
N CYS A 87 -0.40 -44.90 2.32
CA CYS A 87 -0.17 -43.63 3.01
C CYS A 87 -1.08 -43.44 4.23
N ILE A 88 -2.23 -44.13 4.25
CA ILE A 88 -3.29 -43.94 5.24
C ILE A 88 -3.77 -45.29 5.76
N VAL A 89 -3.65 -45.48 7.07
CA VAL A 89 -4.07 -46.67 7.79
C VAL A 89 -5.30 -46.41 8.64
N SER A 90 -6.16 -47.42 8.74
CA SER A 90 -7.28 -47.44 9.68
C SER A 90 -6.88 -48.28 10.89
N VAL A 91 -7.03 -47.73 12.09
CA VAL A 91 -6.57 -48.35 13.35
C VAL A 91 -7.79 -48.78 14.20
N ARG A 92 -7.59 -49.67 15.18
CA ARG A 92 -8.64 -50.04 16.14
C ARG A 92 -9.23 -48.80 16.82
N GLY A 93 -10.54 -48.81 17.05
CA GLY A 93 -11.28 -47.69 17.64
C GLY A 93 -11.82 -46.67 16.63
N GLY A 94 -11.76 -46.96 15.33
CA GLY A 94 -12.32 -46.07 14.29
C GLY A 94 -11.39 -44.91 13.91
N LEU A 95 -10.14 -44.92 14.37
CA LEU A 95 -9.18 -43.87 14.06
C LEU A 95 -8.57 -44.05 12.66
N TYR A 96 -8.28 -42.95 12.01
CA TYR A 96 -7.43 -42.90 10.81
C TYR A 96 -6.11 -42.22 11.16
N LYS A 97 -5.03 -42.70 10.56
CA LYS A 97 -3.70 -42.14 10.74
C LYS A 97 -2.94 -42.16 9.42
N TRP A 98 -2.05 -41.19 9.25
CA TRP A 98 -0.95 -41.34 8.31
C TRP A 98 -0.09 -42.55 8.70
N ASN A 99 0.37 -43.31 7.69
CA ASN A 99 1.27 -44.42 7.93
C ASN A 99 2.67 -43.91 8.27
N ASN A 100 3.17 -44.24 9.46
CA ASN A 100 4.48 -43.78 9.93
C ASN A 100 5.64 -44.32 9.10
N ASP A 101 5.46 -45.46 8.42
CA ASP A 101 6.49 -46.02 7.54
C ASP A 101 6.63 -45.20 6.25
N VAL A 102 5.62 -44.40 5.92
CA VAL A 102 5.57 -43.52 4.76
C VAL A 102 6.06 -42.14 5.15
N GLU A 103 7.32 -41.84 4.85
CA GLU A 103 7.86 -40.51 5.09
C GLU A 103 7.17 -39.46 4.21
N VAL A 104 6.71 -38.37 4.82
CA VAL A 104 6.12 -37.21 4.13
C VAL A 104 6.74 -35.93 4.64
N THR A 105 7.10 -35.05 3.71
CA THR A 105 7.46 -33.65 3.99
C THR A 105 6.36 -32.73 3.51
N VAL A 106 6.06 -31.70 4.29
CA VAL A 106 5.07 -30.68 3.95
C VAL A 106 5.78 -29.33 3.92
N ASP A 107 5.65 -28.59 2.83
CA ASP A 107 6.34 -27.32 2.62
C ASP A 107 6.07 -26.27 3.71
N VAL A 108 4.84 -26.20 4.25
CA VAL A 108 4.51 -25.32 5.38
C VAL A 108 5.27 -25.66 6.67
N GLU A 109 5.60 -26.93 6.90
CA GLU A 109 6.34 -27.35 8.08
C GLU A 109 7.84 -27.13 7.90
N GLU A 110 8.36 -27.34 6.69
CA GLU A 110 9.73 -26.96 6.33
C GLU A 110 9.91 -25.44 6.47
N PHE A 111 8.92 -24.66 6.06
CA PHE A 111 8.86 -23.21 6.24
C PHE A 111 8.93 -22.80 7.72
N ASP A 112 8.09 -23.41 8.56
CA ASP A 112 8.12 -23.17 10.02
C ASP A 112 9.44 -23.57 10.65
N GLY A 113 10.01 -24.71 10.22
CA GLY A 113 11.32 -25.19 10.66
C GLY A 113 12.42 -24.17 10.40
N TYR A 114 12.52 -23.67 9.17
CA TYR A 114 13.53 -22.66 8.83
C TYR A 114 13.34 -21.33 9.57
N ILE A 115 12.11 -20.89 9.81
CA ILE A 115 11.86 -19.68 10.62
C ILE A 115 12.34 -19.87 12.05
N ASN A 116 12.01 -21.01 12.67
CA ASN A 116 12.42 -21.30 14.04
C ASN A 116 13.96 -21.39 14.15
N GLU A 117 14.62 -22.01 13.17
CA GLU A 117 16.09 -22.04 13.10
C GLU A 117 16.68 -20.63 12.96
N ALA A 118 16.08 -19.77 12.13
CA ALA A 118 16.52 -18.39 11.94
C ALA A 118 16.40 -17.57 13.23
N GLU A 119 15.29 -17.71 13.96
CA GLU A 119 15.04 -17.03 15.22
C GLU A 119 16.04 -17.48 16.31
N LEU A 120 16.33 -18.77 16.40
CA LEU A 120 17.35 -19.30 17.31
C LEU A 120 18.77 -18.86 16.93
N ALA A 121 19.06 -18.76 15.63
CA ALA A 121 20.34 -18.33 15.11
C ALA A 121 20.57 -16.81 15.26
N PHE A 122 19.52 -16.00 15.34
CA PHE A 122 19.58 -14.53 15.31
C PHE A 122 20.57 -13.94 16.33
N CYS A 123 20.62 -14.48 17.55
CA CYS A 123 21.54 -14.03 18.61
C CYS A 123 22.99 -14.53 18.43
N ARG A 124 23.22 -15.54 17.58
CA ARG A 124 24.52 -16.20 17.39
C ARG A 124 25.21 -15.81 16.11
N SER A 125 24.45 -15.74 15.01
CA SER A 125 24.96 -15.50 13.66
C SER A 125 23.86 -14.88 12.80
N LYS A 126 24.03 -13.60 12.46
CA LYS A 126 23.13 -12.91 11.52
C LYS A 126 23.13 -13.60 10.16
N GLU A 127 24.27 -14.14 9.71
CA GLU A 127 24.36 -14.80 8.40
C GLU A 127 23.53 -16.09 8.36
N THR A 128 23.63 -16.91 9.41
CA THR A 128 22.84 -18.14 9.50
C THR A 128 21.35 -17.84 9.58
N ALA A 129 20.97 -16.78 10.33
CA ALA A 129 19.58 -16.33 10.35
C ALA A 129 19.09 -15.87 8.97
N ILE A 130 19.92 -15.13 8.22
CA ILE A 130 19.63 -14.72 6.84
C ILE A 130 19.40 -15.94 5.95
N GLU A 131 20.32 -16.91 5.95
CA GLU A 131 20.21 -18.12 5.13
C GLU A 131 18.94 -18.94 5.43
N CYS A 132 18.59 -19.10 6.71
CA CYS A 132 17.38 -19.81 7.12
C CYS A 132 16.12 -19.05 6.68
N TYR A 133 16.06 -17.72 6.88
CA TYR A 133 14.93 -16.93 6.36
C TYR A 133 14.83 -16.95 4.83
N GLU A 134 15.95 -16.89 4.10
CA GLU A 134 15.98 -17.01 2.63
C GLU A 134 15.37 -18.35 2.18
N LYS A 135 15.73 -19.46 2.85
CA LYS A 135 15.18 -20.79 2.57
C LYS A 135 13.68 -20.85 2.86
N ALA A 136 13.22 -20.27 3.97
CA ALA A 136 11.80 -20.23 4.30
C ALA A 136 11.02 -19.47 3.20
N ILE A 137 11.44 -18.25 2.85
CA ILE A 137 10.74 -17.42 1.86
C ILE A 137 10.77 -18.09 0.46
N ALA A 138 11.79 -18.88 0.13
CA ALA A 138 11.85 -19.63 -1.13
C ALA A 138 10.78 -20.74 -1.24
N LEU A 139 10.25 -21.24 -0.12
CA LEU A 139 9.17 -22.22 -0.11
C LEU A 139 7.79 -21.58 -0.39
N TYR A 140 7.63 -20.30 -0.03
CA TYR A 140 6.37 -19.58 -0.19
C TYR A 140 6.13 -19.17 -1.64
N ASN A 141 5.23 -19.87 -2.33
CA ASN A 141 4.88 -19.61 -3.74
C ASN A 141 3.47 -19.04 -3.93
N GLY A 142 2.79 -18.71 -2.84
CA GLY A 142 1.40 -18.25 -2.80
C GLY A 142 0.74 -18.73 -1.53
N ASP A 143 -0.51 -18.31 -1.31
CA ASP A 143 -1.21 -18.65 -0.06
C ASP A 143 -1.41 -20.16 0.08
N PHE A 144 -1.68 -20.60 1.31
CA PHE A 144 -1.95 -22.00 1.60
C PHE A 144 -3.26 -22.45 0.92
N LEU A 145 -3.14 -23.36 -0.04
CA LEU A 145 -4.25 -23.97 -0.79
C LEU A 145 -5.33 -22.95 -1.19
N PRO A 146 -5.00 -21.96 -2.05
CA PRO A 146 -5.82 -20.76 -2.28
C PRO A 146 -7.20 -21.06 -2.88
N HIS A 147 -7.37 -22.21 -3.54
CA HIS A 147 -8.65 -22.67 -4.08
C HIS A 147 -9.52 -23.43 -3.06
N ARG A 148 -9.08 -23.58 -1.79
CA ARG A 148 -9.82 -24.26 -0.72
C ARG A 148 -10.34 -23.23 0.28
N THR A 149 -11.30 -22.43 -0.15
CA THR A 149 -11.92 -21.37 0.66
C THR A 149 -13.20 -21.80 1.36
N ASP A 150 -13.68 -23.01 1.08
CA ASP A 150 -14.95 -23.48 1.59
C ASP A 150 -14.84 -23.97 3.04
N THR A 151 -13.67 -24.33 3.54
CA THR A 151 -13.52 -24.99 4.84
C THR A 151 -12.74 -24.13 5.85
N HIS A 152 -13.31 -23.92 7.04
CA HIS A 152 -12.82 -22.94 8.03
C HIS A 152 -11.36 -23.16 8.47
N TRP A 153 -10.94 -24.42 8.63
CA TRP A 153 -9.56 -24.71 9.05
C TRP A 153 -8.52 -24.37 7.95
N PHE A 154 -8.86 -24.51 6.66
CA PHE A 154 -7.99 -24.05 5.57
C PHE A 154 -7.87 -22.54 5.58
N MET A 155 -8.98 -21.81 5.75
CA MET A 155 -8.96 -20.35 5.85
C MET A 155 -8.10 -19.87 7.03
N THR A 156 -8.20 -20.57 8.16
CA THR A 156 -7.41 -20.26 9.37
C THR A 156 -5.91 -20.46 9.10
N LEU A 157 -5.52 -21.59 8.50
CA LEU A 157 -4.12 -21.84 8.14
C LEU A 157 -3.62 -20.89 7.06
N ASN A 158 -4.46 -20.55 6.09
CA ASN A 158 -4.14 -19.58 5.05
C ASN A 158 -3.80 -18.21 5.65
N ALA A 159 -4.69 -17.65 6.48
CA ALA A 159 -4.44 -16.39 7.15
C ALA A 159 -3.20 -16.46 8.07
N PHE A 160 -3.02 -17.57 8.80
CA PHE A 160 -1.86 -17.79 9.67
C PHE A 160 -0.55 -17.76 8.88
N TYR A 161 -0.44 -18.57 7.83
CA TYR A 161 0.79 -18.69 7.04
C TYR A 161 1.07 -17.46 6.19
N HIS A 162 0.03 -16.78 5.69
CA HIS A 162 0.19 -15.50 5.01
C HIS A 162 0.77 -14.44 5.96
N SER A 163 0.21 -14.29 7.17
CA SER A 163 0.75 -13.39 8.20
C SER A 163 2.19 -13.76 8.58
N ARG A 164 2.48 -15.05 8.73
CA ARG A 164 3.82 -15.55 9.05
C ARG A 164 4.82 -15.26 7.94
N TYR A 165 4.43 -15.38 6.67
CA TYR A 165 5.22 -14.95 5.51
C TYR A 165 5.55 -13.46 5.56
N VAL A 166 4.55 -12.59 5.72
CA VAL A 166 4.74 -11.13 5.79
C VAL A 166 5.71 -10.75 6.92
N ASN A 167 5.56 -11.36 8.10
CA ASN A 167 6.47 -11.14 9.23
C ASN A 167 7.89 -11.62 8.92
N THR A 168 8.04 -12.76 8.24
CA THR A 168 9.34 -13.33 7.83
C THR A 168 10.04 -12.43 6.81
N VAL A 169 9.30 -11.90 5.83
CA VAL A 169 9.81 -10.90 4.88
C VAL A 169 10.34 -9.68 5.63
N LYS A 170 9.59 -9.13 6.59
CA LYS A 170 10.01 -7.96 7.37
C LYS A 170 11.24 -8.24 8.23
N ALA A 171 11.33 -9.42 8.84
CA ALA A 171 12.49 -9.84 9.62
C ALA A 171 13.75 -9.93 8.74
N LEU A 172 13.66 -10.59 7.58
CA LEU A 172 14.77 -10.68 6.64
C LEU A 172 15.15 -9.31 6.05
N ALA A 173 14.16 -8.48 5.73
CA ALA A 173 14.37 -7.12 5.24
C ALA A 173 15.19 -6.29 6.23
N LYS A 174 14.85 -6.37 7.53
CA LYS A 174 15.63 -5.72 8.59
C LYS A 174 17.07 -6.23 8.64
N LEU A 175 17.29 -7.53 8.53
CA LEU A 175 18.64 -8.11 8.49
C LEU A 175 19.45 -7.63 7.28
N TYR A 176 18.83 -7.51 6.11
CA TYR A 176 19.49 -6.94 4.93
C TYR A 176 19.85 -5.47 5.11
N ILE A 177 18.99 -4.67 5.73
CA ILE A 177 19.30 -3.27 6.05
C ILE A 177 20.49 -3.20 7.00
N ASP A 178 20.46 -3.98 8.10
CA ASP A 178 21.52 -4.02 9.11
C ASP A 178 22.88 -4.47 8.54
N THR A 179 22.86 -5.27 7.47
CA THR A 179 24.07 -5.82 6.82
C THR A 179 24.42 -5.11 5.51
N GLY A 180 23.67 -4.07 5.12
CA GLY A 180 23.91 -3.28 3.91
C GLY A 180 23.62 -4.01 2.59
N ARG A 181 22.83 -5.09 2.59
CA ARG A 181 22.50 -5.91 1.42
C ARG A 181 21.30 -5.36 0.64
N TYR A 182 21.41 -4.14 0.13
CA TYR A 182 20.29 -3.41 -0.45
C TYR A 182 19.76 -4.00 -1.76
N GLU A 183 20.60 -4.64 -2.57
CA GLU A 183 20.15 -5.32 -3.80
C GLU A 183 19.27 -6.53 -3.47
N LYS A 184 19.64 -7.32 -2.46
CA LYS A 184 18.82 -8.43 -1.97
C LYS A 184 17.52 -7.95 -1.32
N LEU A 185 17.58 -6.82 -0.60
CA LEU A 185 16.39 -6.17 -0.04
C LEU A 185 15.40 -5.75 -1.12
N GLU A 186 15.88 -5.13 -2.20
CA GLU A 186 15.03 -4.73 -3.33
C GLU A 186 14.35 -5.94 -3.96
N GLN A 187 15.09 -7.03 -4.20
CA GLN A 187 14.54 -8.27 -4.75
C GLN A 187 13.48 -8.89 -3.83
N LEU A 188 13.77 -8.96 -2.53
CA LEU A 188 12.87 -9.49 -1.51
C LEU A 188 11.54 -8.71 -1.49
N CYS A 189 11.61 -7.38 -1.34
CA CYS A 189 10.42 -6.54 -1.24
C CYS A 189 9.63 -6.51 -2.56
N THR A 190 10.32 -6.49 -3.71
CA THR A 190 9.64 -6.55 -5.03
C THR A 190 8.87 -7.85 -5.21
N ARG A 191 9.38 -8.99 -4.71
CA ARG A 191 8.62 -10.24 -4.72
C ARG A 191 7.48 -10.22 -3.69
N ALA A 192 7.71 -9.65 -2.51
CA ALA A 192 6.72 -9.64 -1.44
C ALA A 192 5.46 -8.84 -1.77
N ILE A 193 5.59 -7.70 -2.45
CA ILE A 193 4.43 -6.88 -2.87
C ILE A 193 3.49 -7.59 -3.86
N VAL A 194 3.93 -8.68 -4.50
CA VAL A 194 3.06 -9.51 -5.34
C VAL A 194 2.02 -10.23 -4.47
N TYR A 195 2.42 -10.67 -3.29
CA TYR A 195 1.58 -11.42 -2.35
C TYR A 195 0.88 -10.51 -1.33
N GLU A 196 1.55 -9.46 -0.86
CA GLU A 196 1.00 -8.50 0.10
C GLU A 196 1.14 -7.07 -0.44
N ARG A 197 0.06 -6.56 -1.05
CA ARG A 197 0.05 -5.28 -1.75
C ARG A 197 -0.20 -4.08 -0.85
N SER A 198 -0.70 -4.29 0.37
CA SER A 198 -1.23 -3.25 1.25
C SER A 198 -0.34 -2.99 2.47
N ASP A 199 0.87 -3.56 2.49
CA ASP A 199 1.79 -3.41 3.63
C ASP A 199 2.77 -2.23 3.48
N GLU A 200 2.57 -1.22 4.32
CA GLU A 200 3.31 0.04 4.31
C GLU A 200 4.82 -0.14 4.53
N GLN A 201 5.16 -1.10 5.39
CA GLN A 201 6.54 -1.32 5.81
C GLN A 201 7.34 -2.00 4.70
N ILE A 202 6.72 -2.91 3.93
CA ILE A 202 7.36 -3.54 2.77
C ILE A 202 7.69 -2.48 1.70
N TYR A 203 6.77 -1.55 1.40
CA TYR A 203 7.07 -0.43 0.50
C TYR A 203 8.17 0.48 1.03
N SER A 204 8.12 0.81 2.33
CA SER A 204 9.14 1.63 2.98
C SER A 204 10.54 1.01 2.81
N TYR A 205 10.67 -0.31 3.00
CA TYR A 205 11.91 -1.04 2.76
C TYR A 205 12.34 -1.04 1.30
N LEU A 206 11.40 -1.19 0.35
CA LEU A 206 11.71 -1.15 -1.07
C LEU A 206 12.23 0.23 -1.51
N ILE A 207 11.65 1.31 -1.00
CA ILE A 207 12.09 2.69 -1.27
C ILE A 207 13.50 2.89 -0.70
N VAL A 208 13.75 2.47 0.55
CA VAL A 208 15.09 2.50 1.15
C VAL A 208 16.10 1.72 0.31
N ALA A 209 15.76 0.52 -0.15
CA ALA A 209 16.63 -0.29 -1.00
C ALA A 209 17.01 0.45 -2.28
N ARG A 210 16.02 0.99 -3.00
CA ARG A 210 16.19 1.74 -4.26
C ARG A 210 16.99 3.02 -4.07
N MET A 211 16.79 3.74 -2.97
CA MET A 211 17.61 4.91 -2.62
C MET A 211 19.08 4.53 -2.44
N ARG A 212 19.35 3.46 -1.67
CA ARG A 212 20.72 3.02 -1.36
C ARG A 212 21.44 2.41 -2.56
N THR A 213 20.69 1.85 -3.52
CA THR A 213 21.22 1.38 -4.81
C THR A 213 21.22 2.45 -5.90
N LYS A 214 21.01 3.74 -5.56
CA LYS A 214 21.02 4.91 -6.45
C LYS A 214 19.95 4.90 -7.56
N LYS A 215 18.88 4.13 -7.38
CA LYS A 215 17.72 4.06 -8.28
C LYS A 215 16.64 5.05 -7.84
N VAL A 216 16.98 6.33 -7.80
CA VAL A 216 16.17 7.38 -7.16
C VAL A 216 14.81 7.56 -7.83
N GLN A 217 14.74 7.61 -9.16
CA GLN A 217 13.46 7.71 -9.88
C GLN A 217 12.53 6.55 -9.53
N MET A 218 13.05 5.32 -9.55
CA MET A 218 12.27 4.14 -9.16
C MET A 218 11.80 4.21 -7.71
N ALA A 219 12.53 4.87 -6.81
CA ALA A 219 12.13 5.08 -5.42
C ALA A 219 10.92 6.04 -5.33
N PHE A 220 10.89 7.13 -6.12
CA PHE A 220 9.71 8.00 -6.24
C PHE A 220 8.50 7.26 -6.81
N ASP A 221 8.68 6.53 -7.91
CA ASP A 221 7.59 5.77 -8.53
C ASP A 221 6.99 4.74 -7.55
N THR A 222 7.84 4.13 -6.72
CA THR A 222 7.39 3.22 -5.64
C THR A 222 6.56 3.95 -4.60
N TYR A 223 7.00 5.13 -4.17
CA TYR A 223 6.30 5.92 -3.16
C TYR A 223 4.91 6.35 -3.68
N GLU A 224 4.82 6.87 -4.90
CA GLU A 224 3.55 7.28 -5.49
C GLU A 224 2.59 6.09 -5.67
N THR A 225 3.13 4.93 -6.08
CA THR A 225 2.35 3.68 -6.15
C THR A 225 1.83 3.28 -4.78
N ALA A 226 2.71 3.24 -3.76
CA ALA A 226 2.34 2.87 -2.40
C ALA A 226 1.29 3.82 -1.82
N LYS A 227 1.47 5.13 -2.00
CA LYS A 227 0.53 6.17 -1.56
C LYS A 227 -0.85 5.96 -2.18
N THR A 228 -0.90 5.75 -3.50
CA THR A 228 -2.16 5.51 -4.22
C THR A 228 -2.89 4.27 -3.69
N ILE A 229 -2.16 3.18 -3.43
CA ILE A 229 -2.74 1.94 -2.87
C ILE A 229 -3.28 2.20 -1.46
N MET A 230 -2.49 2.83 -0.59
CA MET A 230 -2.88 3.12 0.80
C MET A 230 -4.11 4.03 0.88
N ASP A 231 -4.16 5.07 0.03
CA ASP A 231 -5.27 6.01 -0.03
C ASP A 231 -6.57 5.33 -0.50
N ASN A 232 -6.47 4.43 -1.49
CA ASN A 232 -7.62 3.73 -2.07
C ASN A 232 -8.12 2.56 -1.21
N GLU A 233 -7.23 1.76 -0.62
CA GLU A 233 -7.59 0.51 0.06
C GLU A 233 -7.89 0.70 1.55
N LEU A 234 -7.26 1.69 2.22
CA LEU A 234 -7.30 1.79 3.67
C LEU A 234 -8.01 3.04 4.20
N GLY A 235 -8.45 3.94 3.33
CA GLY A 235 -9.43 4.99 3.65
C GLY A 235 -9.15 5.78 4.92
N VAL A 236 -7.87 6.16 5.16
CA VAL A 236 -7.32 6.88 6.34
C VAL A 236 -6.60 6.00 7.37
N ARG A 237 -5.30 5.79 7.15
CA ARG A 237 -4.29 5.67 8.22
C ARG A 237 -3.15 6.63 7.94
N LYS A 238 -2.64 7.31 8.97
CA LYS A 238 -1.41 8.10 8.87
C LYS A 238 -0.29 7.15 8.42
N THR A 239 0.19 7.32 7.20
CA THR A 239 1.30 6.58 6.60
C THR A 239 2.63 7.04 7.18
N VAL A 240 2.86 6.74 8.46
CA VAL A 240 4.01 7.25 9.23
C VAL A 240 5.34 6.78 8.65
N MET A 241 5.45 5.52 8.23
CA MET A 241 6.69 4.96 7.69
C MET A 241 6.96 5.48 6.29
N LEU A 242 5.93 5.55 5.43
CA LEU A 242 6.09 6.09 4.07
C LEU A 242 6.48 7.57 4.10
N ASN A 243 5.87 8.38 4.96
CA ASN A 243 6.21 9.80 5.10
C ASN A 243 7.67 9.98 5.54
N LYS A 244 8.13 9.17 6.49
CA LYS A 244 9.53 9.21 6.96
C LYS A 244 10.52 8.88 5.83
N VAL A 245 10.22 7.87 5.03
CA VAL A 245 11.11 7.48 3.92
C VAL A 245 11.03 8.48 2.77
N TYR A 246 9.88 9.12 2.56
CA TYR A 246 9.74 10.21 1.58
C TYR A 246 10.56 11.45 1.95
N GLU A 247 10.57 11.83 3.23
CA GLU A 247 11.46 12.90 3.72
C GLU A 247 12.94 12.57 3.47
N GLU A 248 13.35 11.32 3.71
CA GLU A 248 14.69 10.85 3.38
C GLU A 248 14.96 10.91 1.87
N LEU A 249 14.00 10.47 1.04
CA LEU A 249 14.09 10.52 -0.42
C LEU A 249 14.29 11.94 -0.96
N LEU A 250 13.54 12.91 -0.43
CA LEU A 250 13.69 14.33 -0.75
C LEU A 250 15.04 14.91 -0.32
N SER A 251 15.64 14.38 0.75
CA SER A 251 16.97 14.80 1.21
C SER A 251 18.09 14.29 0.31
N VAL A 252 17.91 13.09 -0.29
CA VAL A 252 18.89 12.45 -1.19
C VAL A 252 18.90 13.12 -2.57
N THR A 253 17.74 13.57 -3.08
CA THR A 253 17.68 14.28 -4.37
C THR A 253 18.25 15.69 -4.31
N LYS A 254 18.13 16.38 -3.19
CA LYS A 254 18.59 17.77 -3.04
C LYS A 254 20.11 17.96 -3.05
N GLY A 255 20.93 16.95 -3.37
CA GLY A 255 22.38 17.13 -3.31
C GLY A 255 23.34 16.09 -3.90
N VAL A 256 23.00 15.31 -4.95
CA VAL A 256 23.94 14.27 -5.45
C VAL A 256 24.47 14.44 -6.88
N SER A 257 23.96 15.33 -7.72
CA SER A 257 24.58 15.56 -9.03
C SER A 257 24.15 16.85 -9.71
N SER A 258 24.74 17.96 -9.31
CA SER A 258 24.85 19.12 -10.18
C SER A 258 26.17 19.83 -9.90
N TYR A 259 27.24 19.44 -10.62
CA TYR A 259 28.51 20.17 -10.57
C TYR A 259 28.47 21.44 -11.45
N ASN A 260 27.40 21.61 -12.22
CA ASN A 260 27.20 22.77 -13.08
C ASN A 260 25.85 23.43 -12.78
N ILE A 261 25.86 24.76 -12.73
CA ILE A 261 24.67 25.62 -12.60
C ILE A 261 23.66 25.38 -13.73
N ASP A 262 24.10 24.88 -14.88
CA ASP A 262 23.23 24.60 -16.03
C ASP A 262 22.26 23.44 -15.74
N GLU A 263 22.73 22.36 -15.09
CA GLU A 263 21.88 21.21 -14.70
C GLU A 263 20.85 21.61 -13.63
N VAL A 264 21.26 22.46 -12.67
CA VAL A 264 20.34 23.02 -11.66
C VAL A 264 19.28 23.90 -12.31
N LYS A 265 19.67 24.71 -13.30
CA LYS A 265 18.73 25.58 -14.01
C LYS A 265 17.74 24.78 -14.83
N GLU A 266 18.15 23.67 -15.43
CA GLU A 266 17.26 22.78 -16.18
C GLU A 266 16.23 22.11 -15.26
N ASP A 267 16.64 21.63 -14.08
CA ASP A 267 15.75 21.03 -13.07
C ASP A 267 14.75 22.03 -12.46
N ILE A 268 15.20 23.26 -12.18
CA ILE A 268 14.35 24.29 -11.55
C ILE A 268 13.52 25.05 -12.60
N ASN A 269 13.77 24.85 -13.90
CA ASN A 269 13.06 25.59 -14.94
C ASN A 269 11.58 25.18 -14.98
N GLU A 270 10.70 26.16 -15.04
CA GLU A 270 9.28 25.92 -15.27
C GLU A 270 9.04 25.65 -16.76
N GLU A 271 8.29 24.58 -17.11
CA GLU A 271 8.01 24.21 -18.50
C GLU A 271 7.23 25.31 -19.26
N SER A 272 6.41 26.09 -18.56
CA SER A 272 5.62 27.19 -19.13
C SER A 272 5.37 28.29 -18.10
N MET A 273 5.82 29.52 -18.42
CA MET A 273 5.61 30.70 -17.58
C MET A 273 4.40 31.51 -18.08
N GLU A 274 3.20 30.92 -18.06
CA GLU A 274 1.96 31.58 -18.50
C GLU A 274 0.97 31.81 -17.34
N GLY A 275 0.56 33.07 -17.15
CA GLY A 275 -0.45 33.44 -16.17
C GLY A 275 0.04 33.35 -14.71
N VAL A 276 -0.88 33.14 -13.79
CA VAL A 276 -0.62 33.03 -12.34
C VAL A 276 0.01 31.70 -11.96
N PHE A 277 0.97 31.75 -11.05
CA PHE A 277 1.54 30.56 -10.44
C PHE A 277 0.57 29.97 -9.42
N MET A 278 -0.08 28.85 -9.78
CA MET A 278 -1.04 28.14 -8.93
C MET A 278 -0.33 27.06 -8.11
N CYS A 279 -0.38 27.17 -6.79
CA CYS A 279 0.32 26.26 -5.89
C CYS A 279 -0.50 25.84 -4.67
N GLY A 280 0.00 24.87 -3.91
CA GLY A 280 -0.56 24.52 -2.60
C GLY A 280 -0.21 25.55 -1.54
N TYR A 281 -1.07 25.69 -0.52
CA TYR A 281 -0.88 26.67 0.56
C TYR A 281 0.48 26.63 1.27
N PRO A 282 1.12 25.47 1.53
CA PRO A 282 2.46 25.43 2.13
C PRO A 282 3.53 26.13 1.26
N VAL A 283 3.46 25.97 -0.06
CA VAL A 283 4.37 26.63 -1.01
C VAL A 283 4.08 28.13 -1.06
N PHE A 284 2.79 28.50 -1.13
CA PHE A 284 2.36 29.89 -1.07
C PHE A 284 2.93 30.63 0.15
N LYS A 285 2.87 29.99 1.32
CA LYS A 285 3.38 30.56 2.58
C LYS A 285 4.87 30.88 2.50
N GLU A 286 5.67 30.00 1.92
CA GLU A 286 7.11 30.24 1.74
C GLU A 286 7.40 31.34 0.72
N ILE A 287 6.63 31.42 -0.37
CA ILE A 287 6.73 32.52 -1.34
C ILE A 287 6.36 33.85 -0.68
N TYR A 288 5.27 33.91 0.06
CA TYR A 288 4.87 35.11 0.82
C TYR A 288 5.97 35.55 1.80
N HIS A 289 6.55 34.62 2.55
CA HIS A 289 7.66 34.93 3.45
C HIS A 289 8.90 35.47 2.72
N LEU A 290 9.14 35.05 1.48
CA LEU A 290 10.23 35.57 0.65
C LEU A 290 9.93 37.00 0.18
N GLU A 291 8.71 37.26 -0.25
CA GLU A 291 8.26 38.59 -0.69
C GLU A 291 8.24 39.62 0.45
N VAL A 292 7.78 39.25 1.65
CA VAL A 292 7.89 40.10 2.84
C VAL A 292 9.36 40.48 3.10
N ARG A 293 10.30 39.55 2.96
CA ARG A 293 11.74 39.84 3.12
C ARG A 293 12.28 40.76 2.03
N LYS A 294 11.78 40.65 0.79
CA LYS A 294 12.16 41.53 -0.32
C LYS A 294 11.62 42.95 -0.14
N SER A 295 10.42 43.10 0.43
CA SER A 295 9.81 44.41 0.72
C SER A 295 10.68 45.29 1.63
N ALA A 296 11.48 44.69 2.52
CA ALA A 296 12.42 45.42 3.38
C ALA A 296 13.55 46.13 2.60
N ARG A 297 13.81 45.73 1.35
CA ARG A 297 14.90 46.26 0.51
C ARG A 297 14.39 46.93 -0.77
N SER A 298 13.09 46.88 -1.03
CA SER A 298 12.48 47.30 -2.28
C SER A 298 11.18 48.04 -1.99
N ASN A 299 11.04 49.26 -2.50
CA ASN A 299 9.83 50.06 -2.32
C ASN A 299 8.74 49.74 -3.37
N VAL A 300 8.77 48.51 -3.90
CA VAL A 300 7.82 48.04 -4.89
C VAL A 300 6.59 47.56 -4.13
N PRO A 301 5.40 48.14 -4.38
CA PRO A 301 4.21 47.76 -3.64
C PRO A 301 3.76 46.36 -4.02
N GLU A 302 3.33 45.59 -3.03
CA GLU A 302 2.78 44.24 -3.20
C GLU A 302 1.54 44.10 -2.34
N SER A 303 0.55 43.36 -2.83
CA SER A 303 -0.75 43.22 -2.16
C SER A 303 -1.11 41.76 -1.96
N LEU A 304 -1.52 41.43 -0.74
CA LEU A 304 -2.12 40.15 -0.39
C LEU A 304 -3.64 40.29 -0.50
N VAL A 305 -4.29 39.34 -1.15
CA VAL A 305 -5.74 39.34 -1.31
C VAL A 305 -6.32 38.01 -0.86
N LEU A 306 -7.28 38.04 0.06
CA LEU A 306 -8.11 36.88 0.39
C LEU A 306 -9.43 37.02 -0.35
N ILE A 307 -9.78 36.03 -1.16
CA ILE A 307 -11.00 35.98 -1.96
C ILE A 307 -11.91 34.91 -1.35
N THR A 308 -13.13 35.28 -0.98
CA THR A 308 -14.12 34.40 -0.34
C THR A 308 -15.35 34.28 -1.20
N VAL A 309 -15.73 33.04 -1.53
CA VAL A 309 -17.00 32.70 -2.17
C VAL A 309 -18.06 32.51 -1.08
N ALA A 310 -19.17 33.25 -1.18
CA ALA A 310 -20.24 33.23 -0.19
C ALA A 310 -21.62 33.24 -0.88
N PRO A 311 -22.66 32.63 -0.28
CA PRO A 311 -24.02 32.67 -0.83
C PRO A 311 -24.62 34.07 -0.72
N MET A 312 -25.40 34.48 -1.72
CA MET A 312 -26.13 35.76 -1.76
C MET A 312 -27.33 35.79 -0.80
N PHE A 313 -27.90 34.61 -0.50
CA PHE A 313 -29.04 34.43 0.39
C PHE A 313 -28.83 33.16 1.24
N ASN A 314 -29.31 33.15 2.48
CA ASN A 314 -29.27 31.94 3.32
C ASN A 314 -30.14 30.85 2.69
N THR A 315 -29.53 29.75 2.25
CA THR A 315 -30.23 28.58 1.69
C THR A 315 -29.94 27.32 2.51
N SER A 316 -30.49 26.17 2.13
CA SER A 316 -30.29 24.91 2.84
C SER A 316 -28.90 24.31 2.58
N SER A 317 -28.26 23.80 3.64
CA SER A 317 -26.83 23.42 3.71
C SER A 317 -26.32 22.46 2.62
N ASP A 318 -27.15 21.53 2.14
CA ASP A 318 -26.67 20.49 1.20
C ASP A 318 -26.53 21.00 -0.23
N LYS A 319 -27.35 21.97 -0.66
CA LYS A 319 -27.20 22.61 -1.97
C LYS A 319 -26.04 23.60 -1.99
N GLU A 320 -25.75 24.22 -0.85
CA GLU A 320 -24.66 25.20 -0.71
C GLU A 320 -23.28 24.58 -0.92
N ASN A 321 -23.05 23.37 -0.43
CA ASN A 321 -21.76 22.70 -0.61
C ASN A 321 -21.46 22.34 -2.09
N SER A 322 -22.48 21.88 -2.83
CA SER A 322 -22.31 21.58 -4.26
C SER A 322 -22.08 22.86 -5.06
N GLN A 323 -22.87 23.91 -4.81
CA GLN A 323 -22.74 25.19 -5.52
C GLN A 323 -21.42 25.89 -5.21
N THR A 324 -20.96 25.85 -3.96
CA THR A 324 -19.66 26.41 -3.56
C THR A 324 -18.52 25.73 -4.31
N LYS A 325 -18.57 24.39 -4.47
CA LYS A 325 -17.55 23.65 -5.21
C LYS A 325 -17.50 24.08 -6.68
N ASP A 326 -18.64 24.21 -7.35
CA ASP A 326 -18.73 24.63 -8.74
C ASP A 326 -18.29 26.10 -8.92
N SER A 327 -18.65 26.97 -7.98
CA SER A 327 -18.16 28.35 -7.92
C SER A 327 -16.66 28.41 -7.71
N MET A 328 -16.07 27.58 -6.86
CA MET A 328 -14.61 27.55 -6.64
C MET A 328 -13.84 27.10 -7.90
N VAL A 329 -14.40 26.18 -8.69
CA VAL A 329 -13.85 25.82 -10.02
C VAL A 329 -13.94 27.00 -10.99
N THR A 330 -15.03 27.76 -10.93
CA THR A 330 -15.22 28.95 -11.77
C THR A 330 -14.26 30.08 -11.38
N LEU A 331 -14.03 30.26 -10.08
CA LEU A 331 -13.05 31.21 -9.55
C LEU A 331 -11.62 30.83 -9.95
N ASP A 332 -11.22 29.56 -9.82
CA ASP A 332 -9.91 29.08 -10.31
C ASP A 332 -9.68 29.47 -11.79
N ARG A 333 -10.69 29.22 -12.64
CA ARG A 333 -10.64 29.60 -14.07
C ARG A 333 -10.55 31.11 -14.27
N ALA A 334 -11.23 31.91 -13.45
CA ALA A 334 -11.17 33.36 -13.52
C ALA A 334 -9.78 33.88 -13.12
N LEU A 335 -9.20 33.34 -12.03
CA LEU A 335 -7.86 33.68 -11.56
C LEU A 335 -6.82 33.39 -12.65
N ARG A 336 -6.83 32.18 -13.22
CA ARG A 336 -5.90 31.78 -14.30
C ARG A 336 -5.95 32.68 -15.54
N LYS A 337 -7.11 33.26 -15.85
CA LYS A 337 -7.29 34.14 -17.01
C LYS A 337 -7.01 35.62 -16.74
N CYS A 338 -7.15 36.07 -15.49
CA CYS A 338 -7.06 37.49 -15.13
C CYS A 338 -5.69 37.89 -14.56
N LEU A 339 -5.03 36.95 -13.89
CA LEU A 339 -3.76 37.19 -13.20
C LEU A 339 -2.57 36.93 -14.13
N ARG A 340 -1.46 37.60 -13.84
CA ARG A 340 -0.31 37.69 -14.74
C ARG A 340 0.86 36.83 -14.23
N VAL A 341 1.85 36.69 -15.08
CA VAL A 341 3.15 36.12 -14.71
C VAL A 341 3.74 36.94 -13.57
N GLY A 342 4.09 36.23 -12.48
CA GLY A 342 4.59 36.81 -11.24
C GLY A 342 3.55 36.96 -10.14
N ASP A 343 2.25 36.82 -10.45
CA ASP A 343 1.22 36.67 -9.42
C ASP A 343 1.20 35.21 -8.93
N VAL A 344 0.82 35.00 -7.66
CA VAL A 344 0.76 33.68 -7.04
C VAL A 344 -0.61 33.47 -6.40
N ALA A 345 -1.20 32.29 -6.54
CA ALA A 345 -2.47 31.96 -5.92
C ALA A 345 -2.50 30.54 -5.36
N ALA A 346 -3.21 30.37 -4.24
CA ALA A 346 -3.43 29.08 -3.59
C ALA A 346 -4.83 28.98 -3.01
N LYS A 347 -5.41 27.78 -3.03
CA LYS A 347 -6.65 27.50 -2.30
C LYS A 347 -6.34 27.52 -0.79
N TYR A 348 -7.03 28.38 -0.04
CA TYR A 348 -6.86 28.53 1.41
C TYR A 348 -7.85 27.66 2.20
N SER A 349 -9.10 27.58 1.73
CA SER A 349 -10.15 26.75 2.30
C SER A 349 -11.12 26.28 1.22
N ASP A 350 -12.17 25.55 1.58
CA ASP A 350 -13.18 25.07 0.63
C ASP A 350 -14.01 26.17 -0.04
N SER A 351 -13.93 27.40 0.47
CA SER A 351 -14.62 28.58 -0.09
C SER A 351 -13.68 29.75 -0.35
N GLN A 352 -12.36 29.59 -0.20
CA GLN A 352 -11.41 30.72 -0.26
C GLN A 352 -10.16 30.45 -1.09
N TYR A 353 -9.73 31.48 -1.81
CA TYR A 353 -8.42 31.58 -2.43
C TYR A 353 -7.64 32.71 -1.79
N ILE A 354 -6.34 32.50 -1.62
CA ILE A 354 -5.39 33.56 -1.26
C ILE A 354 -4.50 33.86 -2.46
N VAL A 355 -4.28 35.14 -2.73
CA VAL A 355 -3.57 35.65 -3.91
C VAL A 355 -2.53 36.66 -3.46
N LEU A 356 -1.32 36.54 -4.00
CA LEU A 356 -0.24 37.49 -3.85
C LEU A 356 -0.03 38.19 -5.19
N LEU A 357 -0.32 39.48 -5.24
CA LEU A 357 -0.18 40.31 -6.42
C LEU A 357 1.17 41.03 -6.39
N SER A 358 2.05 40.69 -7.33
CA SER A 358 3.38 41.26 -7.40
C SER A 358 3.36 42.63 -8.08
N LYS A 359 4.18 43.57 -7.60
CA LYS A 359 4.29 44.94 -8.14
C LYS A 359 2.95 45.66 -8.23
N CYS A 360 2.06 45.40 -7.27
CA CYS A 360 0.69 45.84 -7.25
C CYS A 360 0.36 46.51 -5.91
N SER A 361 -0.01 47.80 -5.96
CA SER A 361 -0.57 48.55 -4.83
C SER A 361 -2.00 48.12 -4.52
N CYS A 362 -2.51 48.44 -3.33
CA CYS A 362 -3.88 48.07 -2.95
C CYS A 362 -4.95 48.69 -3.88
N ASP A 363 -4.73 49.90 -4.38
CA ASP A 363 -5.64 50.56 -5.33
C ASP A 363 -5.71 49.79 -6.65
N THR A 364 -4.54 49.45 -7.20
CA THR A 364 -4.44 48.64 -8.42
C THR A 364 -4.96 47.22 -8.20
N ALA A 365 -4.75 46.65 -7.02
CA ALA A 365 -5.25 45.33 -6.64
C ALA A 365 -6.78 45.29 -6.64
N SER A 366 -7.42 46.34 -6.14
CA SER A 366 -8.89 46.50 -6.20
C SER A 366 -9.39 46.46 -7.66
N ASP A 367 -8.69 47.09 -8.60
CA ASP A 367 -9.08 47.03 -10.02
C ASP A 367 -8.84 45.64 -10.64
N VAL A 368 -7.81 44.91 -10.22
CA VAL A 368 -7.64 43.49 -10.59
C VAL A 368 -8.82 42.66 -10.08
N MET A 369 -9.22 42.86 -8.82
CA MET A 369 -10.31 42.12 -8.21
C MET A 369 -11.65 42.41 -8.87
N LYS A 370 -11.95 43.67 -9.23
CA LYS A 370 -13.16 44.00 -10.01
C LYS A 370 -13.24 43.19 -11.31
N ARG A 371 -12.13 43.07 -12.05
CA ARG A 371 -12.11 42.26 -13.29
C ARG A 371 -12.32 40.76 -13.03
N ILE A 372 -11.81 40.25 -11.91
CA ILE A 372 -12.03 38.85 -11.51
C ILE A 372 -13.49 38.63 -11.15
N VAL A 373 -14.10 39.54 -10.39
CA VAL A 373 -15.53 39.51 -10.04
C VAL A 373 -16.38 39.59 -11.29
N ASP A 374 -16.10 40.52 -12.21
CA ASP A 374 -16.83 40.63 -13.48
C ASP A 374 -16.73 39.32 -14.26
N ARG A 375 -15.54 38.75 -14.43
CA ARG A 375 -15.34 37.49 -15.15
C ARG A 375 -16.04 36.31 -14.49
N PHE A 376 -15.99 36.24 -13.16
CA PHE A 376 -16.70 35.23 -12.39
C PHE A 376 -18.20 35.33 -12.64
N ASN A 377 -18.78 36.52 -12.52
CA ASN A 377 -20.21 36.77 -12.75
C ASN A 377 -20.64 36.45 -14.19
N HIS A 378 -19.79 36.69 -15.19
CA HIS A 378 -20.09 36.33 -16.59
C HIS A 378 -20.00 34.83 -16.88
N THR A 379 -19.25 34.08 -16.06
CA THR A 379 -19.03 32.63 -16.26
C THR A 379 -19.99 31.80 -15.40
N CYS A 380 -20.49 32.37 -14.30
CA CYS A 380 -21.54 31.79 -13.49
C CYS A 380 -22.88 31.82 -14.24
N ASP A 381 -23.55 30.66 -14.33
CA ASP A 381 -24.91 30.59 -14.87
C ASP A 381 -25.86 31.51 -14.09
N THR A 382 -26.92 31.98 -14.73
CA THR A 382 -27.99 32.82 -14.15
C THR A 382 -28.71 32.21 -12.93
N HIS A 383 -28.37 30.97 -12.56
CA HIS A 383 -28.90 30.24 -11.41
C HIS A 383 -27.87 30.08 -10.25
N CYS A 384 -26.68 30.68 -10.36
CA CYS A 384 -25.65 30.64 -9.33
C CYS A 384 -25.93 31.73 -8.27
N ASN A 385 -26.39 31.31 -7.08
CA ASN A 385 -26.64 32.21 -5.95
C ASN A 385 -25.37 32.57 -5.16
N MET A 386 -24.19 32.55 -5.78
CA MET A 386 -22.92 32.78 -5.10
C MET A 386 -22.28 34.11 -5.54
N THR A 387 -21.70 34.80 -4.58
CA THR A 387 -20.93 36.04 -4.77
C THR A 387 -19.51 35.88 -4.27
N ILE A 388 -18.64 36.76 -4.74
CA ILE A 388 -17.26 36.86 -4.28
C ILE A 388 -17.10 38.14 -3.46
N HIS A 389 -16.48 38.00 -2.29
CA HIS A 389 -15.94 39.08 -1.49
C HIS A 389 -14.42 39.00 -1.49
N PHE A 390 -13.74 40.13 -1.31
CA PHE A 390 -12.29 40.14 -1.23
C PHE A 390 -11.80 41.17 -0.21
N ASP A 391 -10.74 40.81 0.51
CA ASP A 391 -10.01 41.64 1.45
C ASP A 391 -8.58 41.83 0.96
N ILE A 392 -8.07 43.07 0.97
CA ILE A 392 -6.75 43.43 0.45
C ILE A 392 -5.90 44.01 1.57
N GLU A 393 -4.71 43.47 1.77
CA GLU A 393 -3.69 44.02 2.68
C GLU A 393 -2.36 44.27 1.96
N PRO A 394 -1.61 45.33 2.34
CA PRO A 394 -0.27 45.54 1.82
C PRO A 394 0.70 44.51 2.39
N VAL A 395 1.58 43.97 1.56
CA VAL A 395 2.70 43.13 2.00
C VAL A 395 3.79 44.05 2.53
N SER A 396 4.12 43.93 3.82
CA SER A 396 5.21 44.70 4.40
C SER A 396 5.91 43.93 5.52
N CYS A 397 7.20 44.22 5.71
CA CYS A 397 7.98 43.78 6.86
C CYS A 397 7.57 44.45 8.17
N HIS A 398 6.75 45.50 8.11
CA HIS A 398 6.22 46.21 9.27
C HIS A 398 4.78 45.78 9.49
N SER A 399 4.57 44.52 9.89
CA SER A 399 3.28 44.15 10.46
C SER A 399 3.11 44.90 11.78
N SER A 400 1.94 45.54 11.93
CA SER A 400 1.45 46.25 13.11
C SER A 400 1.23 45.35 14.34
N PHE A 401 1.94 44.22 14.44
CA PHE A 401 1.83 43.20 15.50
C PHE A 401 3.06 43.07 16.40
N VAL A 402 4.04 43.97 16.30
CA VAL A 402 5.01 44.18 17.39
C VAL A 402 4.65 45.49 18.07
N SER A 403 3.62 45.43 18.92
CA SER A 403 3.55 46.37 20.03
C SER A 403 4.65 45.97 21.00
N ASP A 404 5.70 46.77 21.09
CA ASP A 404 6.69 46.65 22.15
C ASP A 404 5.99 46.59 23.52
N LYS A 405 6.19 45.48 24.24
CA LYS A 405 6.09 45.39 25.69
C LYS A 405 7.18 44.51 26.24
#